data_AF-A0A1H8Q709-F1
#
_entry.id   AF-A0A1H8Q709-F1
#
_cell.length_a   1.000
_cell.length_b   1.000
_cell.length_c   1.000
_cell.angle_alpha   90.00
_cell.angle_beta   90.00
_cell.angle_gamma   90.00
#
_symmetry.space_group_name_H-M   'P 1'
#
loop_
_entity.id
_entity.type
_entity.pdbx_description
1 polymer ?
#
loop_
_entity_poly.entity_id
_entity_poly.type
_entity_poly.pdbx_seq_one_letter_code
_entity_poly.pdbx_strand_id
1 'polypeptide(L)'
;MKVIRTSLIKKQALMIMLVIASPLAPLTSVGAAALVISGITHEQVGYRAECSTQFGGITTGMGVSSLLGRISIEGSDCITPIGNYFSFEGKLTLTALNGDELFADYSGLFIPTIYPSIFNLTNSIFDITGGTGSYLIATGGGILQGSQNILTGDGLIQAKGEIFGFQKQKNKKSAQTIDDMQSNSTSEDVDMPILANLGNDLSSTLGDYYVGRDASLFSINAVPEPFTLGLLGIGLAGIAVTRRRNAWGSSK
;
A
#
# COMPACT_ATOMS: atom_id res chain seq x y z
N MET A 1 24.42 66.00 -58.48
CA MET A 1 24.05 66.08 -57.05
C MET A 1 23.54 64.71 -56.58
N LYS A 2 24.16 64.19 -55.51
CA LYS A 2 23.77 63.10 -54.58
C LYS A 2 22.98 61.87 -55.07
N VAL A 3 23.69 60.73 -54.99
CA VAL A 3 23.19 59.36 -54.82
C VAL A 3 22.36 59.24 -53.54
N ILE A 4 21.24 58.50 -53.57
CA ILE A 4 20.79 57.62 -52.47
C ILE A 4 20.12 56.36 -53.06
N ARG A 5 20.72 55.20 -52.78
CA ARG A 5 20.12 53.85 -52.91
C ARG A 5 19.41 53.52 -51.60
N THR A 6 18.28 52.84 -51.66
CA THR A 6 17.74 52.08 -50.52
C THR A 6 17.04 50.82 -51.02
N SER A 7 17.62 49.68 -50.68
CA SER A 7 17.03 48.34 -50.80
C SER A 7 16.14 48.07 -49.57
N LEU A 8 15.04 47.35 -49.75
CA LEU A 8 14.31 46.75 -48.63
C LEU A 8 14.24 45.24 -48.80
N ILE A 9 14.71 44.57 -47.74
CA ILE A 9 15.04 43.17 -47.62
C ILE A 9 13.76 42.35 -47.36
N LYS A 10 13.56 41.29 -48.15
CA LYS A 10 12.57 40.23 -47.91
C LYS A 10 12.90 39.51 -46.59
N LYS A 11 12.01 39.54 -45.61
CA LYS A 11 12.08 38.67 -44.42
C LYS A 11 11.23 37.43 -44.68
N GLN A 12 11.87 36.32 -45.03
CA GLN A 12 11.26 34.99 -44.96
C GLN A 12 11.36 34.50 -43.51
N ALA A 13 10.21 34.25 -42.88
CA ALA A 13 10.13 33.60 -41.58
C ALA A 13 10.29 32.09 -41.77
N LEU A 14 11.42 31.56 -41.31
CA LEU A 14 11.72 30.14 -41.26
C LEU A 14 11.03 29.54 -40.01
N MET A 15 9.91 28.86 -40.17
CA MET A 15 9.30 28.04 -39.13
C MET A 15 10.10 26.75 -38.96
N ILE A 16 10.87 26.64 -37.88
CA ILE A 16 11.56 25.41 -37.47
C ILE A 16 10.53 24.53 -36.76
N MET A 17 9.97 23.55 -37.48
CA MET A 17 9.18 22.47 -36.89
C MET A 17 10.12 21.50 -36.17
N LEU A 18 10.19 21.60 -34.84
CA LEU A 18 10.91 20.66 -34.00
C LEU A 18 10.07 19.37 -33.86
N VAL A 19 10.28 18.42 -34.77
CA VAL A 19 9.71 17.06 -34.64
C VAL A 19 10.46 16.35 -33.53
N ILE A 20 9.88 16.29 -32.34
CA ILE A 20 10.34 15.41 -31.27
C ILE A 20 9.97 13.98 -31.68
N ALA A 21 10.86 13.32 -32.42
CA ALA A 21 10.78 11.89 -32.68
C ALA A 21 11.15 11.14 -31.41
N SER A 22 10.17 10.93 -30.53
CA SER A 22 10.32 10.05 -29.37
C SER A 22 10.53 8.62 -29.88
N PRO A 23 11.67 7.95 -29.58
CA PRO A 23 11.84 6.56 -29.95
C PRO A 23 10.85 5.71 -29.15
N LEU A 24 9.82 5.21 -29.83
CA LEU A 24 8.97 4.13 -29.33
C LEU A 24 9.85 2.87 -29.25
N ALA A 25 10.40 2.60 -28.07
CA ALA A 25 11.07 1.34 -27.82
C ALA A 25 10.02 0.21 -27.89
N PRO A 26 10.27 -0.88 -28.62
CA PRO A 26 9.34 -2.00 -28.69
C PRO A 26 9.22 -2.66 -27.32
N LEU A 27 8.00 -2.64 -26.79
CA LEU A 27 7.60 -3.26 -25.54
C LEU A 27 7.51 -4.77 -25.78
N THR A 28 8.51 -5.52 -25.33
CA THR A 28 8.47 -6.98 -25.37
C THR A 28 7.76 -7.48 -24.11
N SER A 29 6.55 -8.01 -24.28
CA SER A 29 5.85 -8.76 -23.22
C SER A 29 6.76 -9.86 -22.69
N VAL A 30 7.00 -9.88 -21.39
CA VAL A 30 7.70 -11.00 -20.75
C VAL A 30 6.71 -12.17 -20.60
N GLY A 31 7.21 -13.40 -20.75
CA GLY A 31 6.45 -14.61 -20.39
C GLY A 31 6.15 -14.68 -18.89
N ALA A 32 5.46 -15.73 -18.46
CA ALA A 32 5.11 -15.96 -17.05
C ALA A 32 6.30 -15.73 -16.11
N ALA A 33 6.06 -15.04 -14.99
CA ALA A 33 7.04 -14.87 -13.92
C ALA A 33 6.43 -15.26 -12.57
N ALA A 34 7.25 -15.88 -11.70
CA ALA A 34 6.86 -16.17 -10.34
C ALA A 34 6.71 -14.88 -9.53
N LEU A 35 5.56 -14.75 -8.86
CA LEU A 35 5.24 -13.65 -7.95
C LEU A 35 5.18 -14.19 -6.52
N VAL A 36 6.10 -13.73 -5.69
CA VAL A 36 6.07 -13.98 -4.24
C VAL A 36 6.04 -12.64 -3.54
N ILE A 37 5.07 -12.45 -2.64
CA ILE A 37 4.91 -11.26 -1.81
C ILE A 37 4.87 -11.70 -0.35
N SER A 38 5.58 -10.99 0.51
CA SER A 38 5.46 -11.10 1.97
C SER A 38 5.25 -9.72 2.55
N GLY A 39 4.30 -9.56 3.47
CA GLY A 39 3.97 -8.26 4.03
C GLY A 39 3.39 -8.32 5.43
N ILE A 40 3.45 -7.18 6.10
CA ILE A 40 2.71 -6.90 7.32
C ILE A 40 1.53 -6.01 6.96
N THR A 41 0.39 -6.24 7.59
CA THR A 41 -0.85 -5.52 7.31
C THR A 41 -1.52 -5.07 8.60
N HIS A 42 -2.38 -4.08 8.47
CA HIS A 42 -3.30 -3.63 9.50
C HIS A 42 -4.67 -3.41 8.86
N GLU A 43 -5.68 -4.12 9.36
CA GLU A 43 -7.05 -4.02 8.89
C GLU A 43 -7.91 -3.23 9.88
N GLN A 44 -8.60 -2.22 9.35
CA GLN A 44 -9.65 -1.51 10.04
C GLN A 44 -11.02 -2.00 9.55
N VAL A 45 -11.72 -2.74 10.40
CA VAL A 45 -13.08 -3.23 10.11
C VAL A 45 -14.15 -2.17 10.42
N GLY A 46 -15.26 -2.21 9.68
CA GLY A 46 -16.36 -1.27 9.89
C GLY A 46 -17.54 -1.46 8.95
N TYR A 47 -18.42 -0.46 8.97
CA TYR A 47 -19.57 -0.40 8.07
C TYR A 47 -19.13 -0.09 6.64
N ARG A 48 -19.63 -0.87 5.68
CA ARG A 48 -19.35 -0.72 4.24
C ARG A 48 -20.62 -0.88 3.42
N ALA A 49 -21.14 0.21 2.86
CA ALA A 49 -22.46 0.24 2.22
C ALA A 49 -22.57 -0.62 0.95
N GLU A 50 -21.45 -0.84 0.28
CA GLU A 50 -21.28 -1.64 -0.93
C GLU A 50 -21.30 -3.16 -0.65
N CYS A 51 -21.11 -3.56 0.61
CA CYS A 51 -21.11 -4.95 1.02
C CYS A 51 -22.53 -5.43 1.28
N SER A 52 -22.83 -6.67 0.87
CA SER A 52 -24.15 -7.29 1.09
C SER A 52 -24.50 -7.40 2.58
N THR A 53 -23.49 -7.64 3.43
CA THR A 53 -23.58 -7.68 4.89
C THR A 53 -23.48 -6.32 5.55
N GLN A 54 -23.23 -5.27 4.77
CA GLN A 54 -22.88 -3.93 5.23
C GLN A 54 -21.62 -3.88 6.12
N PHE A 55 -20.81 -4.93 6.11
CA PHE A 55 -19.62 -5.10 6.95
C PHE A 55 -18.42 -5.50 6.09
N GLY A 56 -17.27 -4.91 6.39
CA GLY A 56 -16.02 -5.22 5.70
C GLY A 56 -14.82 -4.50 6.32
N GLY A 57 -13.68 -4.50 5.63
CA GLY A 57 -12.44 -3.91 6.13
C GLY A 57 -11.67 -3.10 5.09
N ILE A 58 -10.88 -2.14 5.58
CA ILE A 58 -9.81 -1.49 4.82
C ILE A 58 -8.49 -2.01 5.38
N THR A 59 -7.71 -2.65 4.53
CA THR A 59 -6.40 -3.17 4.86
C THR A 59 -5.33 -2.23 4.34
N THR A 60 -4.35 -1.90 5.17
CA THR A 60 -3.13 -1.19 4.76
C THR A 60 -1.91 -1.98 5.16
N GLY A 61 -0.78 -1.78 4.48
CA GLY A 61 0.42 -2.53 4.82
C GLY A 61 1.65 -2.18 4.01
N MET A 62 2.74 -2.86 4.34
CA MET A 62 4.01 -2.78 3.63
C MET A 62 4.57 -4.18 3.42
N GLY A 63 5.31 -4.37 2.34
CA GLY A 63 5.89 -5.68 2.03
C GLY A 63 7.02 -5.64 1.04
N VAL A 64 7.43 -6.85 0.67
CA VAL A 64 8.42 -7.12 -0.36
C VAL A 64 7.86 -8.10 -1.37
N SER A 65 8.20 -7.88 -2.63
CA SER A 65 7.89 -8.74 -3.75
C SER A 65 9.14 -9.17 -4.48
N SER A 66 9.20 -10.44 -4.89
CA SER A 66 10.25 -10.96 -5.77
C SER A 66 10.33 -10.22 -7.12
N LEU A 67 9.22 -9.62 -7.57
CA LEU A 67 9.12 -8.94 -8.86
C LEU A 67 9.07 -7.41 -8.73
N LEU A 68 8.32 -6.89 -7.77
CA LEU A 68 8.06 -5.45 -7.60
C LEU A 68 9.08 -4.76 -6.68
N GLY A 69 9.89 -5.52 -5.93
CA GLY A 69 10.74 -4.96 -4.88
C GLY A 69 9.93 -4.58 -3.64
N ARG A 70 10.24 -3.46 -2.99
CA ARG A 70 9.43 -2.96 -1.87
C ARG A 70 8.08 -2.45 -2.39
N ILE A 71 7.02 -2.73 -1.64
CA ILE A 71 5.65 -2.36 -2.00
C ILE A 71 4.90 -1.80 -0.79
N SER A 72 3.93 -0.92 -1.05
CA SER A 72 2.81 -0.68 -0.14
C SER A 72 1.62 -1.55 -0.56
N ILE A 73 0.79 -1.89 0.43
CA ILE A 73 -0.38 -2.76 0.27
C ILE A 73 -1.60 -1.94 0.68
N GLU A 74 -2.61 -1.90 -0.17
CA GLU A 74 -3.94 -1.38 0.16
C GLU A 74 -4.99 -2.41 -0.27
N GLY A 75 -5.89 -2.76 0.64
CA GLY A 75 -6.92 -3.76 0.46
C GLY A 75 -8.27 -3.24 0.92
N SER A 76 -9.32 -3.74 0.30
CA SER A 76 -10.68 -3.37 0.62
C SER A 76 -11.58 -4.58 0.37
N ASP A 77 -12.18 -5.14 1.41
CA ASP A 77 -13.06 -6.30 1.32
C ASP A 77 -14.43 -6.12 1.98
N CYS A 78 -15.32 -7.03 1.59
CA CYS A 78 -16.57 -7.33 2.24
C CYS A 78 -16.42 -8.60 3.06
N ILE A 79 -16.79 -8.53 4.33
CA ILE A 79 -16.64 -9.62 5.28
C ILE A 79 -18.02 -10.19 5.60
N THR A 80 -18.15 -11.51 5.47
CA THR A 80 -19.39 -12.24 5.72
C THR A 80 -19.18 -13.25 6.84
N PRO A 81 -19.86 -13.08 8.00
CA PRO A 81 -19.83 -14.08 9.06
C PRO A 81 -20.53 -15.38 8.63
N ILE A 82 -19.85 -16.52 8.82
CA ILE A 82 -20.39 -17.86 8.57
C ILE A 82 -20.15 -18.73 9.80
N GLY A 83 -21.15 -18.79 10.69
CA GLY A 83 -21.03 -19.54 11.94
C GLY A 83 -19.91 -18.99 12.82
N ASN A 84 -18.82 -19.75 12.97
CA ASN A 84 -17.65 -19.38 13.79
C ASN A 84 -16.44 -18.88 12.97
N TYR A 85 -16.59 -18.68 11.66
CA TYR A 85 -15.55 -18.17 10.80
C TYR A 85 -16.10 -17.04 9.91
N PHE A 86 -15.23 -16.42 9.11
CA PHE A 86 -15.62 -15.39 8.15
C PHE A 86 -15.19 -15.79 6.74
N SER A 87 -15.99 -15.46 5.74
CA SER A 87 -15.52 -15.37 4.35
C SER A 87 -15.27 -13.92 3.99
N PHE A 88 -14.34 -13.68 3.08
CA PHE A 88 -14.07 -12.35 2.55
C PHE A 88 -13.90 -12.39 1.03
N GLU A 89 -14.25 -11.27 0.40
CA GLU A 89 -13.95 -10.97 -0.99
C GLU A 89 -13.64 -9.48 -1.12
N GLY A 90 -12.64 -9.12 -1.91
CA GLY A 90 -12.16 -7.76 -1.96
C GLY A 90 -11.24 -7.45 -3.13
N LYS A 91 -10.72 -6.23 -3.09
CA LYS A 91 -9.77 -5.67 -4.05
C LYS A 91 -8.47 -5.27 -3.36
N LEU A 92 -7.37 -5.57 -4.02
CA LEU A 92 -6.01 -5.35 -3.56
C LEU A 92 -5.28 -4.48 -4.56
N THR A 93 -4.59 -3.46 -4.06
CA THR A 93 -3.66 -2.62 -4.81
C THR A 93 -2.28 -2.74 -4.18
N LEU A 94 -1.30 -3.08 -5.01
CA LEU A 94 0.10 -3.14 -4.62
C LEU A 94 0.86 -2.04 -5.37
N THR A 95 1.44 -1.10 -4.65
CA THR A 95 2.18 0.02 -5.25
C THR A 95 3.67 -0.22 -5.10
N ALA A 96 4.37 -0.30 -6.22
CA ALA A 96 5.83 -0.41 -6.25
C ALA A 96 6.49 0.95 -5.96
N LEU A 97 7.80 0.94 -5.62
CA LEU A 97 8.56 2.17 -5.33
C LEU A 97 8.59 3.18 -6.49
N ASN A 98 8.42 2.73 -7.72
CA ASN A 98 8.37 3.61 -8.90
C ASN A 98 6.98 4.25 -9.10
N GLY A 99 6.01 3.95 -8.25
CA GLY A 99 4.62 4.42 -8.36
C GLY A 99 3.74 3.60 -9.29
N ASP A 100 4.27 2.55 -9.95
CA ASP A 100 3.43 1.62 -10.71
C ASP A 100 2.59 0.79 -9.73
N GLU A 101 1.34 0.55 -10.11
CA GLU A 101 0.37 -0.20 -9.31
C GLU A 101 0.03 -1.53 -9.97
N LEU A 102 -0.21 -2.54 -9.15
CA LEU A 102 -0.76 -3.83 -9.55
C LEU A 102 -2.10 -4.02 -8.85
N PHE A 103 -3.15 -4.31 -9.61
CA PHE A 103 -4.49 -4.53 -9.12
C PHE A 103 -4.82 -6.02 -9.11
N ALA A 104 -5.48 -6.47 -8.04
CA ALA A 104 -5.97 -7.83 -7.93
C ALA A 104 -7.32 -7.87 -7.22
N ASP A 105 -8.16 -8.84 -7.59
CA ASP A 105 -9.27 -9.28 -6.75
C ASP A 105 -8.76 -10.39 -5.83
N TYR A 106 -9.25 -10.48 -4.60
CA TYR A 106 -8.85 -11.53 -3.65
C TYR A 106 -10.06 -12.04 -2.86
N SER A 107 -10.02 -13.29 -2.46
CA SER A 107 -11.09 -13.91 -1.66
C SER A 107 -10.55 -15.06 -0.82
N GLY A 108 -11.32 -15.49 0.18
CA GLY A 108 -10.95 -16.62 1.02
C GLY A 108 -11.74 -16.72 2.31
N LEU A 109 -11.18 -17.46 3.27
CA LEU A 109 -11.78 -17.69 4.59
C LEU A 109 -10.81 -17.25 5.69
N PHE A 110 -11.35 -16.62 6.74
CA PHE A 110 -10.67 -16.41 8.02
C PHE A 110 -11.19 -17.45 9.01
N ILE A 111 -10.35 -18.43 9.34
CA ILE A 111 -10.69 -19.52 10.27
C ILE A 111 -10.04 -19.26 11.63
N PRO A 112 -10.79 -19.34 12.76
CA PRO A 112 -10.20 -19.13 14.08
C PRO A 112 -9.16 -20.21 14.40
N THR A 113 -8.10 -19.81 15.09
CA THR A 113 -7.09 -20.74 15.61
C THR A 113 -7.45 -21.18 17.05
N ILE A 114 -6.53 -21.91 17.70
CA ILE A 114 -6.62 -22.19 19.13
C ILE A 114 -6.53 -20.91 20.00
N TYR A 115 -5.98 -19.83 19.45
CA TYR A 115 -5.94 -18.51 20.08
C TYR A 115 -7.17 -17.71 19.61
N PRO A 116 -8.11 -17.34 20.51
CA PRO A 116 -9.42 -16.80 20.10
C PRO A 116 -9.38 -15.52 19.26
N SER A 117 -8.32 -14.72 19.37
CA SER A 117 -8.15 -13.48 18.62
C SER A 117 -7.38 -13.65 17.32
N ILE A 118 -6.80 -14.82 17.05
CA ILE A 118 -5.97 -15.06 15.86
C ILE A 118 -6.73 -15.93 14.87
N PHE A 119 -6.86 -15.42 13.65
CA PHE A 119 -7.53 -16.08 12.53
C PHE A 119 -6.52 -16.32 11.41
N ASN A 120 -6.62 -17.46 10.74
CA ASN A 120 -5.78 -17.83 9.60
C ASN A 120 -6.54 -17.68 8.28
N LEU A 121 -5.86 -17.17 7.27
CA LEU A 121 -6.32 -17.19 5.90
C LEU A 121 -6.24 -18.64 5.38
N THR A 122 -7.38 -19.18 4.97
CA THR A 122 -7.51 -20.54 4.43
C THR A 122 -8.32 -20.50 3.13
N ASN A 123 -7.93 -21.35 2.18
CA ASN A 123 -8.54 -21.39 0.84
C ASN A 123 -8.58 -20.01 0.17
N SER A 124 -7.59 -19.16 0.47
CA SER A 124 -7.56 -17.79 -0.01
C SER A 124 -6.75 -17.70 -1.30
N ILE A 125 -7.25 -16.93 -2.26
CA ILE A 125 -6.67 -16.73 -3.58
C ILE A 125 -6.62 -15.25 -3.92
N PHE A 126 -5.80 -14.91 -4.91
CA PHE A 126 -5.81 -13.61 -5.55
C PHE A 126 -5.72 -13.80 -7.06
N ASP A 127 -6.38 -12.91 -7.80
CA ASP A 127 -6.41 -12.86 -9.25
C ASP A 127 -6.00 -11.45 -9.70
N ILE A 128 -4.89 -11.36 -10.44
CA ILE A 128 -4.39 -10.10 -10.96
C ILE A 128 -5.30 -9.64 -12.10
N THR A 129 -5.87 -8.44 -11.96
CA THR A 129 -6.84 -7.87 -12.90
C THR A 129 -6.27 -6.77 -13.77
N GLY A 130 -5.06 -6.30 -13.47
CA GLY A 130 -4.36 -5.29 -14.25
C GLY A 130 -3.40 -4.48 -13.39
N GLY A 131 -3.12 -3.26 -13.83
CA GLY A 131 -2.24 -2.35 -13.13
C GLY A 131 -2.06 -1.04 -13.88
N THR A 132 -1.03 -0.30 -13.51
CA THR A 132 -0.58 0.90 -14.20
C THR A 132 0.84 0.71 -14.74
N GLY A 133 1.28 1.62 -15.61
CA GLY A 133 2.64 1.61 -16.15
C GLY A 133 3.06 0.26 -16.72
N SER A 134 4.07 -0.36 -16.10
CA SER A 134 4.64 -1.64 -16.52
C SER A 134 3.68 -2.83 -16.40
N TYR A 135 2.56 -2.67 -15.67
CA TYR A 135 1.60 -3.73 -15.33
C TYR A 135 0.22 -3.50 -15.96
N LEU A 136 0.09 -2.58 -16.92
CA LEU A 136 -1.20 -2.17 -17.49
C LEU A 136 -2.08 -3.33 -18.01
N ILE A 137 -1.46 -4.37 -18.58
CA ILE A 137 -2.16 -5.56 -19.09
C ILE A 137 -1.80 -6.82 -18.30
N ALA A 138 -1.29 -6.64 -17.07
CA ALA A 138 -0.87 -7.75 -16.25
C ALA A 138 -2.07 -8.61 -15.87
N THR A 139 -1.88 -9.93 -15.93
CA THR A 139 -2.84 -10.93 -15.47
C THR A 139 -2.11 -12.00 -14.69
N GLY A 140 -2.84 -12.89 -14.03
CA GLY A 140 -2.28 -13.99 -13.27
C GLY A 140 -3.01 -14.18 -11.96
N GLY A 141 -2.39 -14.84 -11.01
CA GLY A 141 -3.02 -15.15 -9.74
C GLY A 141 -2.27 -16.21 -8.97
N GLY A 142 -2.83 -16.58 -7.83
CA GLY A 142 -2.24 -17.60 -6.97
C GLY A 142 -2.93 -17.70 -5.63
N ILE A 143 -2.20 -18.22 -4.66
CA ILE A 143 -2.67 -18.44 -3.30
C ILE A 143 -2.27 -17.27 -2.41
N LEU A 144 -3.16 -16.93 -1.48
CA LEU A 144 -2.92 -16.01 -0.38
C LEU A 144 -2.92 -16.81 0.93
N GLN A 145 -1.90 -16.59 1.75
CA GLN A 145 -1.73 -17.20 3.05
C GLN A 145 -1.42 -16.12 4.07
N GLY A 146 -1.72 -16.38 5.33
CA GLY A 146 -1.48 -15.41 6.37
C GLY A 146 -2.33 -15.63 7.60
N SER A 147 -2.21 -14.68 8.52
CA SER A 147 -2.95 -14.68 9.75
C SER A 147 -3.16 -13.26 10.24
N GLN A 148 -4.19 -13.04 11.05
CA GLN A 148 -4.54 -11.73 11.58
C GLN A 148 -5.04 -11.82 13.02
N ASN A 149 -4.65 -10.84 13.83
CA ASN A 149 -5.24 -10.59 15.12
C ASN A 149 -6.47 -9.69 14.95
N ILE A 150 -7.67 -10.25 15.11
CA ILE A 150 -8.92 -9.51 14.89
C ILE A 150 -9.22 -8.46 15.97
N LEU A 151 -8.48 -8.46 17.08
CA LEU A 151 -8.61 -7.42 18.12
C LEU A 151 -7.79 -6.18 17.80
N THR A 152 -6.59 -6.35 17.22
CA THR A 152 -5.70 -5.24 16.90
C THR A 152 -5.76 -4.83 15.44
N GLY A 153 -6.24 -5.70 14.55
CA GLY A 153 -6.20 -5.53 13.10
C GLY A 153 -4.88 -5.97 12.46
N ASP A 154 -3.85 -6.30 13.26
CA ASP A 154 -2.52 -6.60 12.71
C ASP A 154 -2.47 -7.98 12.06
N GLY A 155 -1.88 -8.05 10.88
CA GLY A 155 -1.75 -9.27 10.10
C GLY A 155 -0.38 -9.46 9.47
N LEU A 156 -0.12 -10.70 9.09
CA LEU A 156 0.97 -11.09 8.21
C LEU A 156 0.38 -11.78 6.99
N ILE A 157 0.85 -11.42 5.81
CA ILE A 157 0.41 -12.04 4.56
C ILE A 157 1.59 -12.56 3.75
N GLN A 158 1.31 -13.61 2.98
CA GLN A 158 2.17 -14.13 1.94
C GLN A 158 1.32 -14.48 0.72
N ALA A 159 1.64 -13.92 -0.44
CA ALA A 159 1.03 -14.28 -1.71
C ALA A 159 2.04 -15.01 -2.58
N LYS A 160 1.64 -16.14 -3.18
CA LYS A 160 2.48 -16.96 -4.06
C LYS A 160 1.69 -17.30 -5.32
N GLY A 161 2.21 -16.95 -6.48
CA GLY A 161 1.54 -17.17 -7.75
C GLY A 161 2.40 -16.85 -8.96
N GLU A 162 1.73 -16.62 -10.08
CA GLU A 162 2.35 -16.24 -11.34
C GLU A 162 1.71 -14.98 -11.91
N ILE A 163 2.51 -14.19 -12.61
CA ILE A 163 2.09 -12.98 -13.32
C ILE A 163 2.57 -13.02 -14.77
N PHE A 164 1.71 -12.56 -15.67
CA PHE A 164 1.87 -12.55 -17.12
C PHE A 164 1.61 -11.13 -17.63
N GLY A 165 1.98 -10.84 -18.88
CA GLY A 165 1.56 -9.60 -19.55
C GLY A 165 2.16 -8.32 -18.96
N PHE A 166 3.33 -8.39 -18.33
CA PHE A 166 4.01 -7.20 -17.80
C PHE A 166 5.25 -6.83 -18.62
N GLN A 167 5.62 -5.56 -18.55
CA GLN A 167 6.78 -5.00 -19.24
C GLN A 167 7.94 -4.90 -18.26
N LYS A 168 9.02 -5.62 -18.53
CA LYS A 168 10.25 -5.42 -17.79
C LYS A 168 10.93 -4.17 -18.35
N GLN A 169 11.18 -3.17 -17.50
CA GLN A 169 12.03 -2.07 -17.91
C GLN A 169 13.37 -2.64 -18.37
N LYS A 170 13.69 -2.45 -19.65
CA LYS A 170 15.04 -2.72 -20.15
C LYS A 170 15.93 -1.70 -19.46
N ASN A 171 16.66 -2.12 -18.44
CA ASN A 171 17.82 -1.37 -17.96
C ASN A 171 18.69 -1.12 -19.19
N LYS A 172 18.67 0.11 -19.68
CA LYS A 172 19.64 0.60 -20.64
C LYS A 172 20.97 0.33 -19.95
N LYS A 173 21.81 -0.55 -20.51
CA LYS A 173 23.19 -0.73 -20.04
C LYS A 173 23.85 0.64 -20.18
N SER A 174 23.78 1.46 -19.14
CA SER A 174 24.76 2.52 -18.94
C SER A 174 26.01 1.76 -18.51
N ALA A 175 26.89 1.52 -19.48
CA ALA A 175 28.29 1.33 -19.15
C ALA A 175 28.78 2.68 -18.63
N GLN A 176 28.51 2.97 -17.36
CA GLN A 176 29.14 4.04 -16.62
C GLN A 176 29.89 3.39 -15.47
N THR A 177 31.20 3.45 -15.65
CA THR A 177 32.29 3.13 -14.76
C THR A 177 31.92 3.21 -13.28
N ILE A 178 32.16 2.10 -12.58
CA ILE A 178 32.30 2.05 -11.13
C ILE A 178 33.45 2.99 -10.79
N ASP A 179 33.15 4.13 -10.19
CA ASP A 179 33.95 4.77 -9.15
C ASP A 179 33.16 5.99 -8.62
N ASP A 180 33.22 6.18 -7.30
CA ASP A 180 32.82 7.37 -6.55
C ASP A 180 31.32 7.62 -6.30
N MET A 181 30.81 7.12 -5.18
CA MET A 181 30.72 7.92 -3.94
C MET A 181 29.96 7.15 -2.85
N GLN A 182 30.76 6.74 -1.88
CA GLN A 182 30.38 6.41 -0.52
C GLN A 182 29.65 7.61 0.10
N SER A 183 28.33 7.53 0.26
CA SER A 183 27.57 8.44 1.13
C SER A 183 26.87 7.64 2.22
N ASN A 184 27.37 7.82 3.44
CA ASN A 184 26.70 7.48 4.68
C ASN A 184 25.24 7.92 4.66
N SER A 185 24.31 6.97 4.79
CA SER A 185 23.00 7.24 5.37
C SER A 185 22.71 6.14 6.39
N THR A 186 23.00 6.43 7.65
CA THR A 186 22.35 5.78 8.78
C THR A 186 20.87 6.12 8.71
N SER A 187 20.06 5.23 8.16
CA SER A 187 18.60 5.26 8.27
C SER A 187 18.19 4.05 9.07
N GLU A 188 17.51 4.32 10.18
CA GLU A 188 17.06 3.39 11.20
C GLU A 188 16.43 2.12 10.61
N ASP A 189 16.98 0.97 11.03
CA ASP A 189 16.62 -0.36 10.57
C ASP A 189 15.20 -0.73 11.03
N VAL A 190 14.25 -0.67 10.09
CA VAL A 190 13.13 -1.61 10.12
C VAL A 190 13.72 -2.99 9.81
N ASP A 191 13.44 -3.99 10.65
CA ASP A 191 13.90 -5.39 10.55
C ASP A 191 13.41 -6.10 9.24
N MET A 192 13.80 -5.58 8.08
CA MET A 192 13.64 -6.15 6.74
C MET A 192 14.25 -7.55 6.54
N PRO A 193 15.34 -7.96 7.23
CA PRO A 193 15.83 -9.33 7.09
C PRO A 193 14.86 -10.39 7.64
N ILE A 194 13.89 -10.02 8.51
CA ILE A 194 12.91 -10.96 9.05
C ILE A 194 11.81 -11.27 8.01
N LEU A 195 11.32 -10.26 7.28
CA LEU A 195 10.30 -10.42 6.22
C LEU A 195 10.76 -11.30 5.05
N ALA A 196 12.05 -11.25 4.70
CA ALA A 196 12.62 -12.09 3.65
C ALA A 196 12.74 -13.58 4.04
N ASN A 197 12.81 -13.88 5.35
CA ASN A 197 13.01 -15.24 5.86
C ASN A 197 11.70 -15.97 6.26
N LEU A 198 10.55 -15.31 6.24
CA LEU A 198 9.22 -15.90 6.52
C LEU A 198 8.71 -16.86 5.40
N GLY A 199 9.61 -17.36 4.53
CA GLY A 199 9.26 -17.98 3.25
C GLY A 199 8.51 -19.32 3.30
N ASN A 200 8.48 -20.03 4.44
CA ASN A 200 8.09 -21.44 4.42
C ASN A 200 6.97 -21.88 5.37
N ASP A 201 6.65 -21.16 6.46
CA ASP A 201 5.53 -21.57 7.33
C ASP A 201 5.02 -20.42 8.24
N LEU A 202 4.05 -19.63 7.75
CA LEU A 202 3.45 -18.51 8.51
C LEU A 202 2.52 -18.97 9.64
N SER A 203 1.95 -20.18 9.54
CA SER A 203 0.89 -20.63 10.46
C SER A 203 1.43 -21.06 11.83
N SER A 204 2.66 -21.57 11.90
CA SER A 204 3.32 -21.97 13.16
C SER A 204 4.06 -20.79 13.82
N THR A 205 4.57 -19.86 13.01
CA THR A 205 5.42 -18.76 13.47
C THR A 205 4.66 -17.59 14.09
N LEU A 206 3.36 -17.41 13.81
CA LEU A 206 2.60 -16.29 14.37
C LEU A 206 2.21 -16.48 15.83
N GLY A 207 1.87 -17.70 16.24
CA GLY A 207 1.66 -18.05 17.65
C GLY A 207 2.91 -17.72 18.47
N ASP A 208 4.08 -18.07 17.95
CA ASP A 208 5.36 -17.76 18.58
C ASP A 208 5.78 -16.28 18.45
N TYR A 209 5.38 -15.59 17.38
CA TYR A 209 5.62 -14.15 17.19
C TYR A 209 4.84 -13.29 18.19
N TYR A 210 3.58 -13.63 18.49
CA TYR A 210 2.77 -12.90 19.47
C TYR A 210 3.01 -13.35 20.93
N VAL A 211 3.47 -14.58 21.16
CA VAL A 211 3.78 -15.07 22.52
C VAL A 211 5.13 -14.53 23.05
N GLY A 212 5.96 -13.93 22.20
CA GLY A 212 7.35 -13.59 22.53
C GLY A 212 7.80 -12.13 22.53
N ARG A 213 6.96 -11.12 22.23
CA ARG A 213 7.45 -9.73 22.10
C ARG A 213 6.59 -8.65 22.78
N ASP A 214 7.30 -7.78 23.52
CA ASP A 214 6.82 -6.51 24.04
C ASP A 214 6.24 -5.64 22.92
N ALA A 215 5.12 -4.98 23.22
CA ALA A 215 4.38 -4.07 22.35
C ALA A 215 5.17 -2.81 21.89
N SER A 216 6.49 -2.77 22.07
CA SER A 216 7.35 -1.62 21.75
C SER A 216 7.82 -1.57 20.30
N LEU A 217 7.67 -2.66 19.52
CA LEU A 217 7.98 -2.69 18.07
C LEU A 217 6.86 -2.12 17.18
N PHE A 218 5.69 -1.81 17.76
CA PHE A 218 4.59 -1.14 17.08
C PHE A 218 4.59 0.38 17.27
N SER A 219 5.59 0.95 17.94
CA SER A 219 5.78 2.40 17.98
C SER A 219 6.45 2.88 16.69
N ILE A 220 5.77 2.71 15.57
CA ILE A 220 6.06 3.48 14.37
C ILE A 220 5.71 4.92 14.75
N ASN A 221 6.73 5.79 14.77
CA ASN A 221 6.54 7.22 14.90
C ASN A 221 5.36 7.65 14.03
N ALA A 222 4.40 8.36 14.65
CA ALA A 222 3.28 8.97 13.97
C ALA A 222 3.77 9.62 12.67
N VAL A 223 3.14 9.23 11.56
CA VAL A 223 3.31 9.88 10.26
C VAL A 223 3.20 11.40 10.47
N PRO A 224 4.18 12.21 10.03
CA PRO A 224 3.99 13.65 10.06
C PRO A 224 2.84 13.99 9.10
N GLU A 225 1.73 14.46 9.65
CA GLU A 225 0.60 14.94 8.87
C GLU A 225 1.08 15.99 7.85
N PRO A 226 0.74 15.87 6.56
CA PRO A 226 1.01 16.93 5.61
C PRO A 226 0.07 18.10 5.90
N PHE A 227 0.61 19.16 6.52
CA PHE A 227 0.13 20.54 6.47
C PHE A 227 -1.39 20.75 6.52
N THR A 228 -2.01 20.57 7.69
CA THR A 228 -3.25 21.29 8.03
C THR A 228 -2.94 22.40 9.02
N LEU A 229 -2.39 23.49 8.50
CA LEU A 229 -2.28 24.76 9.23
C LEU A 229 -3.68 25.32 9.44
N GLY A 230 -4.15 25.28 10.69
CA GLY A 230 -5.10 26.25 11.23
C GLY A 230 -6.46 25.67 11.62
N LEU A 231 -6.64 25.41 12.92
CA LEU A 231 -7.61 26.12 13.76
C LEU A 231 -7.61 25.53 15.17
N LEU A 232 -7.17 26.37 16.14
CA LEU A 232 -7.60 26.47 17.54
C LEU A 232 -8.00 25.15 18.25
N GLY A 233 -7.28 24.62 19.23
CA GLY A 233 -6.72 25.34 20.37
C GLY A 233 -7.82 25.85 21.31
N ILE A 234 -8.42 24.94 22.11
CA ILE A 234 -9.03 25.09 23.46
C ILE A 234 -9.39 23.62 23.84
N GLY A 235 -8.91 22.96 24.89
CA GLY A 235 -8.56 23.42 26.22
C GLY A 235 -9.34 22.56 27.23
N LEU A 236 -8.81 21.38 27.57
CA LEU A 236 -9.26 20.62 28.74
C LEU A 236 -8.73 21.30 30.00
N ALA A 237 -9.59 22.01 30.71
CA ALA A 237 -9.36 22.39 32.10
C ALA A 237 -10.70 22.35 32.85
N GLY A 238 -10.81 21.40 33.77
CA GLY A 238 -11.92 21.32 34.70
C GLY A 238 -11.92 22.51 35.65
N ILE A 239 -13.10 23.05 35.91
CA ILE A 239 -13.36 23.88 37.09
C ILE A 239 -14.69 23.41 37.69
N ALA A 240 -14.60 22.74 38.82
CA ALA A 240 -15.70 22.59 39.75
C ALA A 240 -16.01 23.95 40.39
N VAL A 241 -17.25 24.42 40.30
CA VAL A 241 -17.78 25.47 41.18
C VAL A 241 -19.05 24.96 41.84
N THR A 242 -18.95 24.80 43.15
CA THR A 242 -20.07 24.74 44.09
C THR A 242 -20.37 26.16 44.58
N ARG A 243 -21.62 26.63 44.46
CA ARG A 243 -22.44 27.24 45.55
C ARG A 243 -23.68 28.00 45.02
N ARG A 244 -24.84 27.47 45.41
CA ARG A 244 -25.84 28.09 46.31
C ARG A 244 -26.43 29.47 45.92
N ARG A 245 -27.71 29.45 45.54
CA ARG A 245 -28.89 30.02 46.25
C ARG A 245 -29.94 30.43 45.22
N ASN A 246 -31.17 29.95 45.40
CA ASN A 246 -32.35 30.79 45.31
C ASN A 246 -33.35 30.29 46.36
N ALA A 247 -33.78 31.24 47.18
CA ALA A 247 -34.85 31.12 48.15
C ALA A 247 -36.11 31.78 47.58
N TRP A 248 -37.24 31.52 48.25
CA TRP A 248 -38.54 32.21 48.15
C TRP A 248 -39.53 31.66 47.12
N GLY A 249 -40.75 31.25 47.45
CA GLY A 249 -41.57 31.22 48.68
C GLY A 249 -42.80 30.33 48.41
N SER A 250 -43.86 30.20 49.20
CA SER A 250 -44.25 30.61 50.55
C SER A 250 -45.43 29.68 50.91
N SER A 251 -45.60 29.44 52.21
CA SER A 251 -46.61 28.60 52.85
C SER A 251 -48.06 29.12 52.67
N LYS A 252 -49.00 28.19 52.52
CA LYS A 252 -50.19 28.06 53.40
C LYS A 252 -50.72 26.63 53.35
#